data_AF-A0A2V9XC22-F1
#
_entry.id   AF-A0A2V9XC22-F1
#
_cell.length_a   1.000
_cell.length_b   1.000
_cell.length_c   1.000
_cell.angle_alpha   90.00
_cell.angle_beta   90.00
_cell.angle_gamma   90.00
#
_symmetry.space_group_name_H-M   'P 1'
#
loop_
_entity.id
_entity.type
_entity.pdbx_description
1 polymer ?
#
loop_
_entity_poly.entity_id
_entity_poly.type
_entity_poly.pdbx_seq_one_letter_code
_entity_poly.pdbx_strand_id
1 'polypeptide(L)'
;MRRTSHQHGSLKLADRRKGKVWEFRWREVQIDGSVCRKNIVVGTLEEFPTESAAQSAVDAIRLTINRQTPQQLLKNVSVETLVKHYQEHELPDIFSKQKPATGNSDEHHKSYSTQYAYDIYLKKWVLPSGRSYRLSEVKAVDVEAWLKTLPLARGSRAKIRNLMSALFSHAIRW
;
A
#
# COMPACT_ATOMS: atom_id res chain seq x y z
N MET A 1 17.21 -8.00 -7.45
CA MET A 1 15.92 -8.65 -7.79
C MET A 1 15.59 -9.63 -6.66
N ARG A 2 14.67 -9.29 -5.73
CA ARG A 2 14.30 -10.21 -4.63
C ARG A 2 13.37 -11.28 -5.19
N ARG A 3 13.76 -12.55 -5.03
CA ARG A 3 13.03 -13.74 -5.50
C ARG A 3 11.62 -13.75 -4.88
N THR A 4 10.59 -13.98 -5.69
CA THR A 4 9.22 -14.20 -5.22
C THR A 4 9.22 -15.47 -4.36
N SER A 5 9.28 -15.32 -3.04
CA SER A 5 9.31 -16.45 -2.11
C SER A 5 7.90 -16.98 -1.93
N HIS A 6 7.69 -18.25 -2.25
CA HIS A 6 6.42 -18.94 -2.10
C HIS A 6 6.20 -19.28 -0.62
N GLN A 7 5.16 -18.71 0.01
CA GLN A 7 4.79 -19.04 1.38
C GLN A 7 4.03 -20.37 1.44
N HIS A 8 4.53 -21.28 2.28
CA HIS A 8 3.88 -22.55 2.58
C HIS A 8 2.93 -22.44 3.80
N GLY A 9 3.13 -21.43 4.66
CA GLY A 9 2.39 -21.28 5.91
C GLY A 9 2.61 -22.46 6.88
N SER A 10 1.73 -22.60 7.87
CA SER A 10 1.71 -23.73 8.79
C SER A 10 0.27 -24.15 9.09
N LEU A 11 -0.01 -25.45 8.99
CA LEU A 11 -1.29 -26.06 9.35
C LEU A 11 -1.13 -26.75 10.70
N LYS A 12 -2.09 -26.57 11.61
CA LYS A 12 -2.09 -27.24 12.93
C LYS A 12 -3.50 -27.63 13.34
N LEU A 13 -3.62 -28.76 14.02
CA LEU A 13 -4.83 -29.14 14.74
C LEU A 13 -4.90 -28.37 16.06
N ALA A 14 -6.01 -27.68 16.32
CA ALA A 14 -6.23 -26.87 17.51
C ALA A 14 -7.48 -27.34 18.25
N ASP A 15 -7.39 -27.42 19.58
CA ASP A 15 -8.53 -27.73 20.43
C ASP A 15 -9.40 -26.48 20.63
N ARG A 16 -10.71 -26.60 20.36
CA ARG A 16 -11.70 -25.55 20.60
C ARG A 16 -12.85 -26.12 21.44
N ARG A 17 -13.67 -25.22 22.01
CA ARG A 17 -14.80 -25.58 22.89
C ARG A 17 -15.81 -26.56 22.26
N LYS A 18 -15.94 -26.55 20.93
CA LYS A 18 -16.85 -27.41 20.15
C LYS A 18 -16.14 -28.58 19.42
N GLY A 19 -14.88 -28.86 19.75
CA GLY A 19 -14.11 -29.93 19.12
C GLY A 19 -12.81 -29.47 18.47
N LYS A 20 -12.10 -30.40 17.83
CA LYS A 20 -10.82 -30.16 17.17
C LYS A 20 -11.03 -29.55 15.79
N VAL A 21 -10.25 -28.52 15.47
CA VAL A 21 -10.31 -27.82 14.18
C VAL A 21 -8.93 -27.66 13.57
N TRP A 22 -8.87 -27.63 12.24
CA TRP A 22 -7.66 -27.33 11.49
C TRP A 22 -7.49 -25.82 11.34
N GLU A 23 -6.40 -25.29 11.86
CA GLU A 23 -6.00 -23.89 11.72
C GLU A 23 -4.83 -23.75 10.77
N PHE A 24 -5.00 -22.96 9.72
CA PHE A 24 -3.93 -22.56 8.84
C PHE A 24 -3.45 -21.15 9.21
N ARG A 25 -2.12 -20.97 9.28
CA ARG A 25 -1.46 -19.72 9.66
C ARG A 25 -0.46 -19.32 8.59
N TRP A 26 -0.43 -18.05 8.24
CA TRP A 26 0.51 -17.49 7.27
C TRP A 26 0.93 -16.08 7.65
N ARG A 27 1.92 -15.55 6.92
CA ARG A 27 2.39 -14.18 7.06
C ARG A 27 1.84 -13.37 5.90
N GLU A 28 1.21 -12.25 6.19
CA GLU A 28 0.74 -11.31 5.20
C GLU A 28 1.57 -10.04 5.33
N VAL A 29 2.31 -9.70 4.28
CA VAL A 29 3.05 -8.44 4.23
C VAL A 29 2.04 -7.36 3.92
N GLN A 30 1.91 -6.42 4.84
CA GLN A 30 1.04 -5.25 4.69
C GLN A 30 1.69 -4.25 3.74
N ILE A 31 0.89 -3.26 3.34
CA ILE A 31 1.33 -2.25 2.37
C ILE A 31 2.45 -1.38 2.98
N ASP A 32 2.47 -1.19 4.30
CA ASP A 32 3.53 -0.48 5.05
C ASP A 32 4.83 -1.30 5.23
N GLY A 33 4.96 -2.45 4.56
CA GLY A 33 6.09 -3.36 4.69
C GLY A 33 6.11 -4.18 6.00
N SER A 34 5.19 -3.91 6.93
CA SER A 34 5.05 -4.70 8.15
C SER A 34 4.51 -6.11 7.84
N VAL A 35 4.80 -7.06 8.72
CA VAL A 35 4.37 -8.45 8.56
C VAL A 35 3.29 -8.77 9.58
N CYS A 36 2.05 -8.89 9.12
CA CYS A 36 0.94 -9.34 9.95
C CYS A 36 0.85 -10.88 9.94
N ARG A 37 0.67 -11.50 11.10
CA ARG A 37 0.40 -12.94 11.19
C ARG A 37 -1.12 -13.14 11.09
N LYS A 38 -1.56 -13.87 10.08
CA LYS A 38 -2.98 -14.21 9.86
C LYS A 38 -3.21 -15.68 10.14
N ASN A 39 -4.43 -16.00 10.53
CA ASN A 39 -4.91 -17.37 10.68
C ASN A 39 -6.33 -17.50 10.14
N ILE A 40 -6.68 -18.71 9.73
CA ILE A 40 -8.04 -19.10 9.34
C ILE A 40 -8.31 -20.51 9.82
N VAL A 41 -9.55 -20.79 10.19
CA VAL A 41 -10.03 -22.15 10.43
C VAL A 41 -10.40 -22.75 9.07
N VAL A 42 -9.72 -23.83 8.68
CA VAL A 42 -9.92 -24.51 7.40
C VAL A 42 -11.16 -25.39 7.44
N GLY A 43 -11.40 -26.03 8.59
CA GLY A 43 -12.54 -26.91 8.85
C GLY A 43 -12.36 -27.70 10.13
N THR A 44 -13.35 -28.52 10.46
CA THR A 44 -13.34 -29.41 11.62
C THR A 44 -12.58 -30.71 11.33
N LEU A 45 -12.24 -31.47 12.38
CA LEU A 45 -11.66 -32.82 12.22
C LEU A 45 -12.67 -33.80 11.58
N GLU A 46 -13.97 -33.58 11.71
CA GLU A 46 -15.01 -34.41 11.08
C GLU A 46 -15.05 -34.18 9.56
N GLU A 47 -14.91 -32.93 9.12
CA GLU A 47 -14.85 -32.55 7.70
C GLU A 47 -13.53 -32.98 7.04
N PHE A 48 -12.42 -32.90 7.79
CA PHE A 48 -11.09 -33.31 7.33
C PHE A 48 -10.42 -34.26 8.33
N PRO A 49 -10.68 -35.59 8.22
CA PRO A 49 -10.16 -36.57 9.18
C PRO A 49 -8.65 -36.74 9.17
N THR A 50 -7.98 -36.37 8.07
CA THR A 50 -6.54 -36.52 7.90
C THR A 50 -5.86 -35.18 7.62
N GLU A 51 -4.60 -35.05 8.05
CA GLU A 51 -3.78 -33.88 7.75
C GLU A 51 -3.64 -33.66 6.24
N SER A 52 -3.53 -34.73 5.44
CA SER A 52 -3.46 -34.64 3.98
C SER A 52 -4.73 -34.05 3.36
N ALA A 53 -5.91 -34.43 3.86
CA ALA A 53 -7.18 -33.86 3.39
C ALA A 53 -7.28 -32.36 3.73
N ALA A 54 -6.92 -31.98 4.96
CA ALA A 54 -6.83 -30.58 5.36
C ALA A 54 -5.76 -29.83 4.55
N GLN A 55 -4.66 -30.49 4.18
CA GLN A 55 -3.59 -29.89 3.41
C GLN A 55 -4.02 -29.56 1.97
N SER A 56 -4.80 -30.45 1.34
CA SER A 56 -5.39 -30.22 0.02
C SER A 56 -6.37 -29.03 0.03
N ALA A 57 -7.20 -28.92 1.08
CA ALA A 57 -8.10 -27.78 1.26
C ALA A 57 -7.34 -26.44 1.41
N VAL A 58 -6.16 -26.47 2.04
CA VAL A 58 -5.29 -25.30 2.21
C VAL A 58 -4.57 -24.88 0.93
N ASP A 59 -4.40 -25.76 -0.05
CA ASP A 59 -3.63 -25.44 -1.25
C ASP A 59 -4.30 -24.34 -2.11
N ALA A 60 -5.63 -24.30 -2.17
CA ALA A 60 -6.37 -23.20 -2.79
C ALA A 60 -6.14 -21.85 -2.06
N ILE A 61 -6.08 -21.90 -0.73
CA ILE A 61 -5.79 -20.73 0.11
C ILE A 61 -4.34 -20.26 -0.11
N ARG A 62 -3.38 -21.19 -0.16
CA ARG A 62 -1.96 -20.89 -0.46
C ARG A 62 -1.77 -20.26 -1.82
N LEU A 63 -2.43 -20.78 -2.86
CA LEU A 63 -2.40 -20.20 -4.20
C LEU A 63 -2.88 -18.74 -4.19
N THR A 64 -3.92 -18.44 -3.41
CA THR A 64 -4.44 -17.08 -3.27
C THR A 64 -3.47 -16.16 -2.52
N ILE A 65 -2.90 -16.63 -1.40
CA ILE A 65 -1.93 -15.86 -0.61
C ILE A 65 -0.65 -15.57 -1.40
N ASN A 66 -0.14 -16.55 -2.14
CA ASN A 66 1.07 -16.38 -2.95
C ASN A 66 0.85 -15.51 -4.20
N ARG A 67 -0.42 -15.31 -4.60
CA ARG A 67 -0.84 -14.29 -5.59
C ARG A 67 -1.00 -12.88 -5.00
N GLN A 68 -0.80 -12.69 -3.70
CA GLN A 68 -0.87 -11.40 -3.01
C GLN A 68 0.50 -10.98 -2.48
N THR A 69 1.55 -11.09 -3.31
CA THR A 69 2.86 -10.56 -2.92
C THR A 69 2.82 -9.03 -2.79
N PRO A 70 3.75 -8.40 -2.02
CA PRO A 70 3.84 -6.95 -1.90
C PRO A 70 3.85 -6.22 -3.25
N GLN A 71 4.50 -6.82 -4.25
CA GLN A 71 4.54 -6.31 -5.62
C GLN A 71 3.16 -6.34 -6.30
N GLN A 72 2.30 -7.31 -5.98
CA GLN A 72 0.92 -7.40 -6.45
C GLN A 72 -0.03 -6.50 -5.65
N LEU A 73 0.22 -6.31 -4.35
CA LEU A 73 -0.48 -5.31 -3.55
C LEU A 73 -0.22 -3.89 -4.10
N LEU A 74 1.04 -3.54 -4.36
CA LEU A 74 1.43 -2.28 -5.02
C LEU A 74 0.83 -2.13 -6.43
N LYS A 75 0.63 -3.22 -7.19
CA LYS A 75 -0.09 -3.18 -8.48
C LYS A 75 -1.55 -2.77 -8.33
N ASN A 76 -2.17 -3.03 -7.18
CA ASN A 76 -3.58 -2.72 -6.91
C ASN A 76 -3.77 -1.38 -6.17
N VAL A 77 -2.68 -0.74 -5.71
CA VAL A 77 -2.75 0.58 -5.07
C VAL A 77 -3.13 1.62 -6.13
N SER A 78 -4.14 2.43 -5.84
CA SER A 78 -4.51 3.58 -6.66
C SER A 78 -3.65 4.80 -6.33
N VAL A 79 -3.54 5.73 -7.28
CA VAL A 79 -2.90 7.04 -7.03
C VAL A 79 -3.58 7.77 -5.87
N GLU A 80 -4.90 7.63 -5.69
CA GLU A 80 -5.62 8.23 -4.56
C GLU A 80 -5.14 7.69 -3.21
N THR A 81 -4.99 6.36 -3.08
CA THR A 81 -4.47 5.76 -1.84
C THR A 81 -3.04 6.23 -1.56
N LEU A 82 -2.18 6.31 -2.60
CA LEU A 82 -0.83 6.83 -2.45
C LEU A 82 -0.83 8.29 -2.01
N VAL A 83 -1.67 9.14 -2.60
CA VAL A 83 -1.76 10.55 -2.24
C VAL A 83 -2.18 10.72 -0.78
N LYS A 84 -3.17 9.95 -0.32
CA LYS A 84 -3.61 9.98 1.08
C LYS A 84 -2.47 9.58 2.03
N HIS A 85 -1.80 8.47 1.75
CA HIS A 85 -0.67 8.01 2.56
C HIS A 85 0.50 9.01 2.55
N TYR A 86 0.75 9.65 1.40
CA TYR A 86 1.75 10.72 1.31
C TYR A 86 1.34 11.94 2.15
N GLN A 87 0.08 12.37 2.12
CA GLN A 87 -0.38 13.48 2.96
C GLN A 87 -0.20 13.18 4.45
N GLU A 88 -0.53 11.96 4.88
CA GLU A 88 -0.39 11.50 6.26
C GLU A 88 1.07 11.54 6.76
N HIS A 89 2.00 11.06 5.94
CA HIS A 89 3.40 10.85 6.37
C HIS A 89 4.37 11.95 5.97
N GLU A 90 4.11 12.66 4.88
CA GLU A 90 5.04 13.63 4.29
C GLU A 90 4.52 15.07 4.38
N LEU A 91 3.24 15.27 4.75
CA LEU A 91 2.57 16.57 4.98
C LEU A 91 1.79 16.61 6.33
N PRO A 92 2.42 16.25 7.47
CA PRO A 92 1.72 16.03 8.74
C PRO A 92 1.03 17.28 9.31
N ASP A 93 1.59 18.49 9.12
CA ASP A 93 1.02 19.72 9.67
C ASP A 93 -0.31 20.08 8.97
N ILE A 94 -0.39 19.79 7.66
CA ILE A 94 -1.59 20.02 6.87
C ILE A 94 -2.61 18.91 7.08
N PHE A 95 -2.15 17.67 7.21
CA PHE A 95 -3.03 16.52 7.44
C PHE A 95 -3.70 16.57 8.82
N SER A 96 -2.92 16.81 9.88
CA SER A 96 -3.42 16.91 11.25
C SER A 96 -4.16 18.23 11.54
N LYS A 97 -4.07 19.21 10.63
CA LYS A 97 -4.56 20.59 10.80
C LYS A 97 -3.97 21.30 12.03
N GLN A 98 -2.83 20.82 12.53
CA GLN A 98 -2.13 21.44 13.65
C GLN A 98 -0.99 22.27 13.09
N LYS A 99 -0.98 23.58 13.43
CA LYS A 99 0.19 24.41 13.17
C LYS A 99 1.31 23.90 14.10
N PRO A 100 2.50 23.57 13.61
CA PRO A 100 3.56 23.03 14.46
C PRO A 100 3.85 24.04 15.58
N ALA A 101 3.88 23.54 16.81
CA ALA A 101 4.37 24.32 17.94
C ALA A 101 5.81 24.72 17.61
N THR A 102 6.09 26.02 17.60
CA THR A 102 7.39 26.61 17.30
C THR A 102 8.47 25.92 18.16
N GLY A 103 9.27 25.01 17.60
CA GLY A 103 10.41 24.42 18.33
C GLY A 103 10.82 22.99 18.00
N ASN A 104 9.96 22.12 17.46
CA ASN A 104 10.36 20.75 17.08
C ASN A 104 10.49 20.62 15.55
N SER A 105 11.55 21.19 15.00
CA SER A 105 11.96 20.87 13.64
C SER A 105 12.82 19.61 13.68
N ASP A 106 12.23 18.43 13.42
CA ASP A 106 13.07 17.38 12.86
C ASP A 106 13.59 17.92 11.53
N GLU A 107 14.91 17.90 11.32
CA GLU A 107 15.60 18.43 10.13
C GLU A 107 15.06 17.85 8.80
N HIS A 108 14.28 16.77 8.85
CA HIS A 108 13.67 16.11 7.71
C HIS A 108 12.20 16.49 7.44
N HIS A 109 11.58 17.33 8.28
CA HIS A 109 10.21 17.79 8.04
C HIS A 109 10.16 18.95 7.04
N LYS A 110 9.24 18.86 6.07
CA LYS A 110 8.98 19.95 5.11
C LYS A 110 8.39 21.14 5.86
N SER A 111 8.77 22.36 5.48
CA SER A 111 8.15 23.56 6.03
C SER A 111 6.63 23.59 5.77
N TYR A 112 5.86 24.20 6.67
CA TYR A 112 4.40 24.34 6.55
C TYR A 112 3.97 24.90 5.18
N SER A 113 4.66 25.93 4.69
CA SER A 113 4.37 26.54 3.37
C SER A 113 4.59 25.57 2.21
N THR A 114 5.60 24.70 2.31
CA THR A 114 5.86 23.65 1.32
C THR A 114 4.78 22.58 1.38
N GLN A 115 4.40 22.12 2.58
CA GLN A 115 3.34 21.14 2.75
C GLN A 115 2.01 21.67 2.20
N TYR A 116 1.66 22.92 2.51
CA TYR A 116 0.45 23.58 2.04
C TYR A 116 0.41 23.69 0.51
N ALA A 117 1.53 24.13 -0.10
CA ALA A 117 1.63 24.20 -1.55
C ALA A 117 1.46 22.82 -2.20
N TYR A 118 2.11 21.79 -1.65
CA TYR A 118 2.01 20.41 -2.15
C TYR A 118 0.57 19.89 -2.07
N ASP A 119 -0.10 20.06 -0.93
CA ASP A 119 -1.49 19.66 -0.75
C ASP A 119 -2.44 20.30 -1.78
N ILE A 120 -2.25 21.59 -2.09
CA ILE A 120 -3.01 22.28 -3.13
C ILE A 120 -2.79 21.62 -4.50
N TYR A 121 -1.53 21.34 -4.87
CA TYR A 121 -1.24 20.72 -6.17
C TYR A 121 -1.79 19.29 -6.26
N LEU A 122 -1.70 18.51 -5.17
CA LEU A 122 -2.28 17.16 -5.09
C LEU A 122 -3.79 17.19 -5.33
N LYS A 123 -4.50 18.04 -4.60
CA LYS A 123 -5.97 18.14 -4.67
C LYS A 123 -6.47 18.72 -5.98
N LYS A 124 -5.80 19.75 -6.50
CA LYS A 124 -6.27 20.50 -7.68
C LYS A 124 -5.92 19.82 -9.00
N TRP A 125 -4.80 19.12 -9.07
CA TRP A 125 -4.28 18.62 -10.36
C TRP A 125 -4.07 17.11 -10.38
N VAL A 126 -3.48 16.51 -9.32
CA VAL A 126 -3.14 15.09 -9.31
C VAL A 126 -4.36 14.20 -9.08
N LEU A 127 -5.19 14.51 -8.08
CA LEU A 127 -6.39 13.71 -7.80
C LEU A 127 -7.40 13.75 -8.96
N PRO A 128 -7.76 14.90 -9.55
CA PRO A 128 -8.75 14.94 -10.63
C PRO A 128 -8.31 14.21 -11.90
N SER A 129 -7.01 14.20 -12.21
CA SER A 129 -6.46 13.51 -13.38
C SER A 129 -6.14 12.04 -13.12
N GLY A 130 -5.88 11.69 -11.86
CA GLY A 130 -5.19 10.45 -11.48
C GLY A 130 -6.00 9.48 -10.61
N ARG A 131 -7.15 9.89 -10.05
CA ARG A 131 -7.83 9.20 -8.93
C ARG A 131 -7.98 7.68 -9.11
N SER A 132 -8.42 7.24 -10.29
CA SER A 132 -8.73 5.83 -10.56
C SER A 132 -7.57 5.03 -11.17
N TYR A 133 -6.47 5.69 -11.54
CA TYR A 133 -5.32 4.98 -12.10
C TYR A 133 -4.60 4.20 -11.01
N ARG A 134 -4.20 2.98 -11.35
CA ARG A 134 -3.31 2.19 -10.50
C ARG A 134 -1.89 2.72 -10.64
N LEU A 135 -1.09 2.60 -9.59
CA LEU A 135 0.32 3.04 -9.64
C LEU A 135 1.09 2.34 -10.76
N SER A 136 0.76 1.08 -11.04
CA SER A 136 1.38 0.29 -12.11
C SER A 136 1.02 0.74 -13.54
N GLU A 137 -0.06 1.52 -13.69
CA GLU A 137 -0.54 2.02 -14.99
C GLU A 137 0.03 3.40 -15.33
N VAL A 138 0.59 4.11 -14.35
CA VAL A 138 1.15 5.45 -14.55
C VAL A 138 2.53 5.35 -15.17
N LYS A 139 2.65 5.73 -16.45
CA LYS A 139 3.93 5.85 -17.14
C LYS A 139 4.43 7.28 -17.10
N ALA A 140 5.74 7.45 -16.97
CA ALA A 140 6.38 8.77 -16.96
C ALA A 140 6.07 9.58 -18.24
N VAL A 141 6.01 8.91 -19.39
CA VAL A 141 5.68 9.55 -20.68
C VAL A 141 4.27 10.13 -20.68
N ASP A 142 3.30 9.41 -20.10
CA ASP A 142 1.91 9.85 -20.02
C ASP A 142 1.76 11.05 -19.08
N VAL A 143 2.51 11.05 -17.96
CA VAL A 143 2.58 12.20 -17.03
C VAL A 143 3.17 13.44 -17.72
N GLU A 144 4.26 13.30 -18.49
CA GLU A 144 4.85 14.43 -19.23
C GLU A 144 3.92 14.95 -20.32
N ALA A 145 3.22 14.07 -21.03
CA ALA A 145 2.22 14.46 -22.02
C ALA A 145 1.06 15.22 -21.36
N TRP A 146 0.52 14.70 -20.25
CA TRP A 146 -0.51 15.37 -19.46
C TRP A 146 -0.07 16.74 -18.95
N LEU A 147 1.16 16.87 -18.41
CA LEU A 147 1.66 18.17 -17.95
C LEU A 147 1.73 19.21 -19.06
N LYS A 148 1.95 18.81 -20.32
CA LYS A 148 1.95 19.73 -21.47
C LYS A 148 0.57 20.27 -21.80
N THR A 149 -0.51 19.55 -21.49
CA THR A 149 -1.89 19.99 -21.76
C THR A 149 -2.43 20.97 -20.73
N LEU A 150 -1.81 21.07 -19.55
CA LEU A 150 -2.27 21.96 -18.49
C LEU A 150 -2.08 23.44 -18.85
N PRO A 151 -3.10 24.31 -18.65
CA PRO A 151 -3.01 25.75 -18.90
C PRO A 151 -2.28 26.47 -17.75
N LEU A 152 -1.07 26.03 -17.45
CA LEU A 152 -0.26 26.49 -16.34
C LEU A 152 1.10 27.02 -16.81
N ALA A 153 1.62 28.02 -16.10
CA ALA A 153 2.99 28.49 -16.28
C ALA A 153 4.01 27.34 -16.16
N ARG A 154 5.14 27.47 -16.85
CA ARG A 154 6.20 26.44 -16.88
C ARG A 154 6.69 26.08 -15.46
N GLY A 155 6.81 27.06 -14.57
CA GLY A 155 7.20 26.86 -13.18
C GLY A 155 6.20 26.00 -12.39
N SER A 156 4.89 26.23 -12.55
CA SER A 156 3.85 25.44 -11.87
C SER A 156 3.81 24.00 -12.38
N ARG A 157 3.97 23.79 -13.69
CA ARG A 157 4.10 22.45 -14.27
C ARG A 157 5.34 21.71 -13.73
N ALA A 158 6.46 22.41 -13.56
CA ALA A 158 7.65 21.85 -12.94
C ALA A 158 7.43 21.45 -11.48
N LYS A 159 6.68 22.24 -10.70
CA LYS A 159 6.31 21.88 -9.33
C LYS A 159 5.45 20.62 -9.29
N ILE A 160 4.46 20.49 -10.17
CA ILE A 160 3.62 19.27 -10.26
C ILE A 160 4.47 18.06 -10.64
N ARG A 161 5.39 18.19 -11.61
CA ARG A 161 6.33 17.11 -11.97
C ARG A 161 7.17 16.65 -10.78
N ASN A 162 7.79 17.60 -10.07
CA ASN A 162 8.64 17.28 -8.92
C ASN A 162 7.83 16.60 -7.80
N LEU A 163 6.58 17.04 -7.60
CA LEU A 163 5.66 16.43 -6.66
C LEU A 163 5.27 15.00 -7.08
N MET A 164 5.00 14.76 -8.36
CA MET A 164 4.78 13.40 -8.89
C MET A 164 6.01 12.52 -8.66
N SER A 165 7.22 13.04 -8.92
CA SER A 165 8.45 12.31 -8.60
C SER A 165 8.55 12.00 -7.10
N ALA A 166 8.23 12.95 -6.22
CA ALA A 166 8.26 12.74 -4.77
C ALA A 166 7.23 11.69 -4.32
N LEU A 167 6.01 11.71 -4.88
CA LEU A 167 4.98 10.71 -4.64
C LEU A 167 5.45 9.30 -5.01
N PHE A 168 6.02 9.13 -6.21
CA PHE A 168 6.49 7.81 -6.65
C PHE A 168 7.74 7.36 -5.89
N SER A 169 8.63 8.28 -5.52
CA SER A 169 9.74 7.97 -4.60
C SER A 169 9.26 7.59 -3.20
N HIS A 170 8.16 8.18 -2.72
CA HIS A 170 7.47 7.74 -1.50
C HIS A 170 6.91 6.33 -1.68
N ALA A 171 6.22 6.06 -2.80
CA ALA A 171 5.68 4.74 -3.11
C ALA A 171 6.74 3.63 -3.23
N ILE A 172 7.98 3.97 -3.60
CA ILE A 172 9.10 3.02 -3.66
C ILE A 172 9.65 2.70 -2.25
N ARG A 173 9.57 3.67 -1.32
CA ARG A 173 9.98 3.51 0.08
C ARG A 173 8.89 2.90 0.96
N TRP A 174 7.64 3.02 0.52
CA TRP A 174 6.45 2.36 1.05
C TRP A 174 6.49 0.87 0.72
#